data_AF-A0A3E4YLK2-F1
#
_entry.id   AF-A0A3E4YLK2-F1
#
_cell.length_a   1.000
_cell.length_b   1.000
_cell.length_c   1.000
_cell.angle_alpha   90.00
_cell.angle_beta   90.00
_cell.angle_gamma   90.00
#
_symmetry.space_group_name_H-M   'P 1'
#
loop_
_entity.id
_entity.type
_entity.pdbx_description
1 polymer ?
#
loop_
_entity_poly.entity_id
_entity_poly.type
_entity_poly.pdbx_seq_one_letter_code
_entity_poly.pdbx_strand_id
1 'polypeptide(L)' 'MIHFRKNNRYSKDIKIIRKYLNTVGELEATYREIEDAWADYSDRYYAAGWIIVDNTSLTNFAKYLEENFDE' A
#
# COMPACT_ATOMS: atom_id res chain seq x y z
N MET A 1 19.69 4.88 19.32
CA MET A 1 18.30 5.23 18.94
C MET A 1 18.29 5.57 17.47
N ILE A 2 17.70 4.72 16.64
CA ILE A 2 17.52 5.03 15.21
C ILE A 2 16.29 5.92 15.12
N HIS A 3 16.49 7.20 14.83
CA HIS A 3 15.40 8.11 14.47
C HIS A 3 14.90 7.70 13.07
N PHE A 4 13.83 6.91 13.01
CA PHE A 4 13.05 6.79 11.79
C PHE A 4 12.42 8.16 11.53
N ARG A 5 13.09 9.00 10.73
CA ARG A 5 12.41 10.09 10.05
C ARG A 5 11.33 9.43 9.21
N LYS A 6 10.09 9.44 9.68
CA LYS A 6 8.91 9.12 8.88
C LYS A 6 9.02 9.97 7.62
N ASN A 7 9.45 9.36 6.53
CA ASN A 7 9.61 10.03 5.26
C ASN A 7 8.22 10.55 4.90
N ASN A 8 8.04 11.87 4.86
CA ASN A 8 6.74 12.52 4.65
C ASN A 8 6.08 12.14 3.29
N ARG A 9 6.84 11.47 2.41
CA ARG A 9 6.38 10.88 1.16
C ARG A 9 5.44 9.68 1.39
N TYR A 10 5.81 8.73 2.25
CA TYR A 10 5.00 7.53 2.50
C TYR A 10 3.64 7.87 3.11
N SER A 11 3.58 8.89 3.98
CA SER A 11 2.30 9.39 4.52
C SER A 11 1.34 9.93 3.45
N LYS A 12 1.86 10.50 2.36
CA LYS A 12 1.03 10.97 1.24
C LYS A 12 0.60 9.81 0.35
N ASP A 13 1.54 8.95 0.00
CA ASP A 13 1.31 7.75 -0.81
C ASP A 13 0.22 6.88 -0.18
N ILE A 14 0.29 6.66 1.14
CA ILE A 14 -0.69 5.87 1.88
C ILE A 14 -2.09 6.49 1.90
N LYS A 15 -2.19 7.82 1.86
CA LYS A 15 -3.51 8.47 1.69
C LYS A 15 -4.06 8.27 0.28
N ILE A 16 -3.22 8.26 -0.74
CA ILE A 16 -3.61 7.99 -2.13
C ILE A 16 -4.07 6.55 -2.27
N ILE A 17 -3.28 5.59 -1.76
CA ILE A 17 -3.59 4.17 -1.75
C ILE A 17 -4.91 3.91 -1.02
N ARG A 18 -5.06 4.41 0.22
CA ARG A 18 -6.31 4.29 0.98
C ARG A 18 -7.50 4.84 0.20
N LYS A 19 -7.35 6.04 -0.40
CA LYS A 19 -8.43 6.65 -1.18
C LYS A 19 -8.84 5.76 -2.35
N TYR A 20 -7.88 5.19 -3.07
CA TYR A 20 -8.17 4.27 -4.17
C TYR A 20 -8.88 3.00 -3.69
N LEU A 21 -8.38 2.34 -2.64
CA LEU A 21 -9.00 1.12 -2.12
C LEU A 21 -10.47 1.33 -1.69
N ASN A 22 -10.78 2.47 -1.06
CA ASN A 22 -12.17 2.84 -0.72
C ASN A 22 -13.07 3.08 -1.94
N THR A 23 -12.53 3.21 -3.16
CA THR A 23 -13.33 3.33 -4.39
C THR A 23 -13.62 2.01 -5.06
N VAL A 24 -12.85 0.97 -4.77
CA VAL A 24 -12.97 -0.35 -5.41
C VAL A 24 -13.55 -1.41 -4.47
N GLY A 25 -13.58 -1.17 -3.16
CA GLY A 25 -14.17 -2.08 -2.18
C GLY A 25 -14.33 -1.46 -0.79
N GLU A 26 -14.75 -2.29 0.16
CA GLU A 26 -14.81 -1.92 1.58
C GLU A 26 -13.42 -2.07 2.23
N LEU A 27 -13.03 -1.08 3.03
CA LEU A 27 -11.69 -1.04 3.62
C LEU A 27 -11.74 -0.79 5.12
N GLU A 28 -11.58 -1.86 5.90
CA GLU A 28 -11.46 -1.79 7.37
C GLU A 28 -10.01 -1.58 7.83
N ALA A 29 -9.03 -1.81 6.96
CA ALA A 29 -7.61 -1.70 7.29
C ALA A 29 -7.22 -0.29 7.78
N THR A 30 -6.37 -0.23 8.79
CA THR A 30 -5.73 0.99 9.30
C THR A 30 -4.66 1.50 8.32
N TYR A 31 -4.23 2.75 8.49
CA TYR A 31 -3.14 3.30 7.68
C TYR A 31 -1.83 2.50 7.80
N ARG A 32 -1.57 1.90 8.95
CA ARG A 32 -0.37 1.09 9.17
C ARG A 32 -0.45 -0.24 8.43
N GLU A 33 -1.60 -0.90 8.47
CA GLU A 33 -1.81 -2.15 7.73
C GLU A 33 -1.69 -1.93 6.22
N ILE A 34 -2.20 -0.80 5.71
CA ILE A 34 -2.01 -0.43 4.30
C ILE A 34 -0.52 -0.18 3.99
N GLU A 35 0.24 0.43 4.91
CA GLU A 35 1.67 0.68 4.76
C GLU A 35 2.46 -0.63 4.71
N ASP A 36 2.21 -1.52 5.66
CA ASP A 36 2.87 -2.82 5.74
C ASP A 36 2.52 -3.69 4.51
N ALA A 37 1.25 -3.73 4.08
CA ALA A 37 0.83 -4.47 2.90
C ALA A 37 1.39 -3.91 1.59
N TRP A 38 1.48 -2.59 1.45
CA TRP A 38 2.08 -1.96 0.27
C TRP A 38 3.58 -2.22 0.18
N ALA A 39 4.29 -2.19 1.31
CA ALA A 39 5.70 -2.51 1.36
C ALA A 39 5.95 -3.98 0.98
N ASP A 40 5.17 -4.91 1.54
CA ASP A 40 5.25 -6.34 1.22
C ASP A 40 4.97 -6.61 -0.27
N TYR A 41 3.92 -6.01 -0.83
CA TYR A 41 3.62 -6.06 -2.27
C TYR A 41 4.77 -5.50 -3.12
N SER A 42 5.32 -4.35 -2.72
CA SER A 42 6.45 -3.71 -3.42
C SER A 42 7.69 -4.59 -3.44
N ASP A 43 7.99 -5.27 -2.32
CA ASP A 43 9.13 -6.18 -2.22
C ASP A 43 8.89 -7.47 -3.01
N ARG A 44 7.71 -8.08 -2.88
CA ARG A 44 7.37 -9.35 -3.53
C ARG A 44 7.42 -9.26 -5.06
N TYR A 45 6.90 -8.19 -5.65
CA TYR A 45 6.77 -8.10 -7.11
C TYR A 45 7.86 -7.26 -7.78
N TYR A 46 8.56 -6.39 -7.03
CA TYR A 46 9.50 -5.43 -7.61
C TYR A 46 10.85 -5.34 -6.87
N ALA A 47 11.04 -6.06 -5.75
CA ALA A 47 12.26 -6.05 -4.94
C ALA A 47 12.75 -4.63 -4.59
N ALA A 48 11.80 -3.71 -4.35
CA ALA A 48 12.07 -2.27 -4.32
C ALA A 48 11.79 -1.59 -2.97
N GLY A 49 11.23 -2.29 -1.98
CA GLY A 49 10.78 -1.76 -0.69
C GLY A 49 9.56 -0.83 -0.78
N TRP A 50 9.51 0.02 -1.79
CA TRP A 50 8.41 0.94 -2.06
C TRP A 50 8.37 1.35 -3.53
N ILE A 51 7.35 0.90 -4.26
CA ILE A 51 7.16 1.32 -5.66
C ILE A 51 6.41 2.64 -5.76
N ILE A 52 6.47 3.26 -6.94
CA ILE A 52 5.70 4.47 -7.26
C ILE A 52 4.20 4.20 -7.13
N VAL A 53 3.46 5.17 -6.61
CA VAL A 53 1.99 5.13 -6.53
C VAL A 53 1.39 5.74 -7.79
N ASP A 54 0.96 4.89 -8.71
CA ASP A 54 0.27 5.24 -9.95
C ASP A 54 -0.94 4.31 -10.18
N ASN A 55 -1.76 4.59 -11.20
CA ASN A 55 -2.98 3.80 -11.43
C ASN A 55 -2.70 2.31 -11.68
N THR A 56 -1.58 1.98 -12.33
CA THR A 56 -1.20 0.59 -12.66
C THR A 56 -0.85 -0.18 -11.39
N SER A 57 0.06 0.38 -10.57
CA SER A 57 0.47 -0.19 -9.30
C SER A 57 -0.69 -0.29 -8.31
N LEU A 58 -1.56 0.71 -8.24
CA LEU A 58 -2.78 0.69 -7.41
C LEU A 58 -3.75 -0.42 -7.82
N THR A 59 -3.98 -0.59 -9.13
CA THR A 59 -4.86 -1.65 -9.64
C THR A 59 -4.30 -3.03 -9.35
N ASN A 60 -3.00 -3.23 -9.57
CA ASN A 60 -2.35 -4.49 -9.27
C ASN A 60 -2.31 -4.78 -7.76
N PHE A 61 -2.15 -3.74 -6.94
CA PHE A 61 -2.21 -3.89 -5.49
C PHE A 61 -3.60 -4.27 -4.99
N ALA A 62 -4.67 -3.69 -5.55
CA ALA A 62 -6.03 -4.12 -5.18
C ALA A 62 -6.27 -5.60 -5.51
N LYS A 63 -5.82 -6.06 -6.69
CA LYS A 63 -5.88 -7.49 -7.05
C LYS A 63 -5.06 -8.36 -6.11
N TYR A 64 -3.85 -7.91 -5.76
CA TYR A 64 -3.02 -8.59 -4.77
C TYR A 64 -3.76 -8.76 -3.43
N LEU A 65 -4.47 -7.71 -2.99
CA LEU A 65 -5.26 -7.77 -1.76
C LEU A 65 -6.42 -8.77 -1.87
N GLU A 66 -7.18 -8.75 -2.96
CA GLU A 66 -8.24 -9.74 -3.22
C GLU A 66 -7.68 -11.18 -3.19
N GLU A 67 -6.55 -11.44 -3.84
CA GLU A 67 -5.96 -12.78 -3.92
C GLU A 67 -5.37 -13.30 -2.59
N ASN A 68 -4.96 -12.41 -1.68
CA ASN A 68 -4.21 -12.78 -0.47
C ASN A 68 -4.98 -12.52 0.84
N PHE A 69 -6.10 -11.79 0.78
CA PHE A 69 -6.85 -11.35 1.96
C PHE A 69 -8.38 -11.51 1.83
N ASP A 70 -8.89 -12.18 0.78
CA ASP A 70 -10.28 -12.68 0.77
C ASP A 70 -10.39 -13.86 1.77
N GLU A 71 -11.03 -13.62 2.90
CA GLU A 71 -11.59 -14.66 3.80
C GLU A 71 -13.12 -14.72 3.63
#